data_AF-A0A9D2ETX2-F1
#
_entry.id   AF-A0A9D2ETX2-F1
#
_cell.length_a   1.000
_cell.length_b   1.000
_cell.length_c   1.000
_cell.angle_alpha   90.00
_cell.angle_beta   90.00
_cell.angle_gamma   90.00
#
_symmetry.space_group_name_H-M   'P 1'
#
loop_
_entity.id
_entity.type
_entity.pdbx_description
1 polymer ?
#
loop_
_entity_poly.entity_id
_entity_poly.type
_entity_poly.pdbx_seq_one_letter_code
_entity_poly.pdbx_strand_id
1 'polypeptide(L)'
;MGSMDGILIIDREEQLQDNHTFDKNIREIYFKIPVVAIRDRAYFNCENLTKVVFEKNVGKIGKEAFAVCMIEELIFKERIMEIGDRAFESNPLNLVTFHNDVQIGRNVFNDCGNFNGMMKFELDGEIEDFPTVITYARNHSIAIVERQVHVSKKQNNTGREVWIRVQNTNISVPVGRGKKKRILTNVNLEINPGEMIMVIGGSGTGKTTLLKNILGFERPLENRKNKIEIGKKVGDRIVYEPLTKSSVQKKYRKLFFYAPQFSISNEYLTVEQEIQKNAMLFRGRNLTEPELKSLAETFRLWDDDRKLLNTLVKRISGGQKKKLLMACSNIGNPSLYVFDEPDSGLDEPSAFHLFIRDLYENQVIRQGKTVMIVSHHPHNYMALFNDNRRIRFEDIFNKLIVLAQIDERQGSSIAYCGTPTHAREFFDLKTNDPYSRIVYRVQSAGEGEGLGAYYVNEWNRRKQ
;
A
#
# COMPACT_ATOMS: atom_id res chain seq x y z
N MET A 1 -9.47 -52.69 0.49
CA MET A 1 -8.25 -51.98 0.07
C MET A 1 -7.14 -52.34 1.03
N GLY A 2 -6.04 -52.93 0.55
CA GLY A 2 -4.93 -53.31 1.41
C GLY A 2 -3.97 -52.15 1.59
N SER A 3 -3.93 -51.57 2.79
CA SER A 3 -2.81 -50.74 3.26
C SER A 3 -1.75 -51.73 3.75
N MET A 4 -0.71 -51.96 2.94
CA MET A 4 0.58 -52.36 3.49
C MET A 4 1.26 -51.07 3.96
N ASP A 5 1.65 -51.03 5.22
CA ASP A 5 2.42 -49.95 5.86
C ASP A 5 1.72 -48.58 6.02
N GLY A 6 0.40 -48.51 5.90
CA GLY A 6 -0.34 -47.26 6.09
C GLY A 6 -0.39 -46.37 4.84
N ILE A 7 0.00 -46.87 3.67
CA ILE A 7 -0.03 -46.09 2.42
C ILE A 7 -1.29 -46.44 1.62
N LEU A 8 -2.12 -45.44 1.32
CA LEU A 8 -3.29 -45.56 0.47
C LEU A 8 -3.00 -44.96 -0.91
N ILE A 9 -3.08 -45.79 -1.95
CA ILE A 9 -2.95 -45.36 -3.36
C ILE A 9 -4.31 -45.43 -4.04
N ILE A 10 -4.73 -44.30 -4.60
CA ILE A 10 -5.97 -44.14 -5.36
C ILE A 10 -5.59 -43.96 -6.84
N ASP A 11 -5.68 -45.05 -7.59
CA ASP A 11 -5.30 -45.16 -9.01
C ASP A 11 -6.45 -45.60 -9.94
N ARG A 12 -7.65 -45.88 -9.40
CA ARG A 12 -8.87 -46.21 -10.14
C ARG A 12 -10.08 -45.45 -9.60
N GLU A 13 -11.00 -45.02 -10.47
CA GLU A 13 -12.16 -44.19 -10.08
C GLU A 13 -13.07 -44.86 -9.04
N GLU A 14 -13.20 -46.18 -9.08
CA GLU A 14 -13.96 -46.97 -8.11
C GLU A 14 -13.50 -46.74 -6.67
N GLN A 15 -12.22 -46.42 -6.46
CA GLN A 15 -11.65 -46.15 -5.15
C GLN A 15 -12.05 -44.80 -4.56
N LEU A 16 -12.58 -43.88 -5.38
CA LEU A 16 -13.13 -42.59 -4.94
C LEU A 16 -14.58 -42.69 -4.47
N GLN A 17 -15.28 -43.79 -4.80
CA GLN A 17 -16.68 -44.00 -4.41
C GLN A 17 -16.83 -44.24 -2.89
N ASP A 18 -15.77 -44.78 -2.27
CA ASP A 18 -15.64 -45.06 -0.84
C ASP A 18 -14.87 -43.95 -0.09
N ASN A 19 -15.11 -42.67 -0.42
CA ASN A 19 -14.54 -41.49 0.28
C ASN A 19 -15.06 -41.31 1.75
N HIS A 20 -15.24 -42.40 2.49
CA HIS A 20 -15.50 -42.48 3.92
C HIS A 20 -14.60 -43.55 4.54
N THR A 21 -13.30 -43.26 4.60
CA THR A 21 -12.37 -44.06 5.39
C THR A 21 -11.98 -43.26 6.63
N PHE A 22 -12.64 -43.54 7.75
CA PHE A 22 -12.10 -43.28 9.10
C PHE A 22 -11.00 -44.29 9.44
N ASP A 23 -10.22 -44.72 8.45
CA ASP A 23 -9.14 -45.66 8.68
C ASP A 23 -7.98 -44.90 9.29
N LYS A 24 -8.00 -44.88 10.62
CA LYS A 24 -6.95 -44.28 11.43
C LYS A 24 -5.58 -44.91 11.19
N ASN A 25 -5.45 -46.01 10.45
CA ASN A 25 -4.15 -46.62 10.15
C ASN A 25 -3.48 -46.02 8.92
N ILE A 26 -4.16 -45.17 8.15
CA ILE A 26 -3.57 -44.50 6.99
C ILE A 26 -2.61 -43.40 7.46
N ARG A 27 -1.38 -43.48 6.96
CA ARG A 27 -0.28 -42.53 7.14
C ARG A 27 -0.06 -41.63 5.93
N GLU A 28 -0.23 -42.17 4.73
CA GLU A 28 -0.03 -41.42 3.49
C GLU A 28 -1.12 -41.72 2.47
N ILE A 29 -1.54 -40.69 1.71
CA ILE A 29 -2.51 -40.85 0.62
C ILE A 29 -1.95 -40.28 -0.68
N TYR A 30 -2.03 -41.06 -1.76
CA TYR A 30 -1.63 -40.66 -3.11
C TYR A 30 -2.82 -40.77 -4.07
N PHE A 31 -3.34 -39.64 -4.53
CA PHE A 31 -4.36 -39.55 -5.59
C PHE A 31 -3.66 -39.47 -6.95
N LYS A 32 -3.58 -40.60 -7.66
CA LYS A 32 -2.89 -40.73 -8.96
C LYS A 32 -3.80 -40.48 -10.18
N ILE A 33 -5.09 -40.31 -9.94
CA ILE A 33 -6.11 -40.02 -10.96
C ILE A 33 -6.78 -38.67 -10.69
N PRO A 34 -7.39 -38.02 -11.71
CA PRO A 34 -8.17 -36.81 -11.50
C PRO A 34 -9.29 -37.04 -10.49
N VAL A 35 -9.43 -36.12 -9.53
CA VAL A 35 -10.43 -36.20 -8.47
C VAL A 35 -11.51 -35.19 -8.75
N VAL A 36 -12.72 -35.62 -9.09
CA VAL A 36 -13.85 -34.68 -9.29
C VAL A 36 -14.20 -33.98 -7.98
N ALA A 37 -14.35 -34.74 -6.89
CA ALA A 37 -14.59 -34.20 -5.56
C ALA A 37 -14.14 -35.15 -4.44
N ILE A 38 -13.54 -34.60 -3.39
CA ILE A 38 -13.46 -35.20 -2.06
C ILE A 38 -14.68 -34.73 -1.27
N ARG A 39 -15.38 -35.64 -0.61
CA ARG A 39 -16.59 -35.32 0.16
C ARG A 39 -16.27 -34.58 1.46
N ASP A 40 -17.27 -33.91 2.01
CA ASP A 40 -17.19 -33.33 3.35
C ASP A 40 -16.81 -34.42 4.36
N ARG A 41 -15.83 -34.10 5.22
CA ARG A 41 -15.31 -34.98 6.29
C ARG A 41 -14.79 -36.36 5.83
N ALA A 42 -14.37 -36.51 4.56
CA ALA A 42 -13.92 -37.79 4.01
C ALA A 42 -12.80 -38.48 4.84
N TYR A 43 -11.86 -37.68 5.36
CA TYR A 43 -10.70 -38.10 6.16
C TYR A 43 -10.62 -37.32 7.48
N PHE A 44 -11.74 -36.84 8.01
CA PHE A 44 -11.77 -36.10 9.27
C PHE A 44 -11.19 -36.93 10.42
N ASN A 45 -10.30 -36.33 11.21
CA ASN A 45 -9.69 -36.96 12.39
C ASN A 45 -8.91 -38.26 12.09
N CYS A 46 -8.21 -38.30 10.94
CA CYS A 46 -7.22 -39.33 10.65
C CYS A 46 -5.90 -39.01 11.37
N GLU A 47 -5.83 -39.38 12.63
CA GLU A 47 -4.74 -39.03 13.57
C GLU A 47 -3.34 -39.52 13.16
N ASN A 48 -3.22 -40.52 12.28
CA ASN A 48 -1.92 -41.01 11.79
C ASN A 48 -1.55 -40.46 10.40
N LEU A 49 -2.43 -39.73 9.73
CA LEU A 49 -2.22 -39.23 8.37
C LEU A 49 -1.26 -38.05 8.38
N THR A 50 -0.05 -38.24 7.85
CA THR A 50 1.02 -37.23 7.81
C THR A 50 1.27 -36.64 6.43
N LYS A 51 0.88 -37.34 5.35
CA LYS A 51 1.14 -36.90 3.97
C LYS A 51 -0.04 -37.11 3.04
N VAL A 52 -0.35 -36.10 2.24
CA VAL A 52 -1.38 -36.18 1.18
C VAL A 52 -0.83 -35.60 -0.12
N VAL A 53 -0.86 -36.38 -1.19
CA VAL A 53 -0.36 -36.00 -2.52
C VAL A 53 -1.45 -36.17 -3.57
N PHE A 54 -1.81 -35.08 -4.23
CA PHE A 54 -2.66 -35.07 -5.42
C PHE A 54 -1.78 -34.94 -6.66
N GLU A 55 -1.61 -36.05 -7.41
CA GLU A 55 -0.78 -36.05 -8.62
C GLU A 55 -1.50 -35.51 -9.85
N LYS A 56 -2.84 -35.42 -9.80
CA LYS A 56 -3.72 -34.99 -10.87
C LYS A 56 -4.71 -33.93 -10.40
N ASN A 57 -5.39 -33.28 -11.36
CA ASN A 57 -6.35 -32.22 -11.10
C ASN A 57 -7.41 -32.62 -10.06
N VAL A 58 -7.76 -31.67 -9.18
CA VAL A 58 -8.80 -31.80 -8.15
C VAL A 58 -9.90 -30.77 -8.40
N GLY A 59 -11.13 -31.22 -8.62
CA GLY A 59 -12.27 -30.33 -8.76
C GLY A 59 -12.59 -29.67 -7.41
N LYS A 60 -12.95 -30.47 -6.40
CA LYS A 60 -13.37 -29.94 -5.10
C LYS A 60 -12.84 -30.74 -3.92
N ILE A 61 -12.44 -30.06 -2.86
CA ILE A 61 -12.26 -30.67 -1.53
C ILE A 61 -13.40 -30.20 -0.63
N GLY A 62 -14.12 -31.14 -0.01
CA GLY A 62 -15.26 -30.86 0.85
C GLY A 62 -14.89 -30.17 2.17
N LYS A 63 -15.91 -29.67 2.86
CA LYS A 63 -15.81 -29.06 4.18
C LYS A 63 -15.23 -30.06 5.19
N GLU A 64 -14.26 -29.61 5.99
CA GLU A 64 -13.62 -30.42 7.05
C GLU A 64 -13.04 -31.76 6.54
N ALA A 65 -12.78 -31.89 5.23
CA ALA A 65 -12.41 -33.16 4.59
C ALA A 65 -11.15 -33.80 5.19
N PHE A 66 -10.18 -33.01 5.63
CA PHE A 66 -8.91 -33.41 6.24
C PHE A 66 -8.65 -32.65 7.56
N ALA A 67 -9.70 -32.19 8.24
CA ALA A 67 -9.52 -31.47 9.51
C ALA A 67 -9.10 -32.41 10.64
N VAL A 68 -8.35 -31.89 11.60
CA VAL A 68 -7.89 -32.57 12.82
C VAL A 68 -7.07 -33.82 12.50
N CYS A 69 -6.22 -33.75 11.48
CA CYS A 69 -5.27 -34.81 11.14
C CYS A 69 -3.86 -34.41 11.61
N MET A 70 -2.84 -35.19 11.25
CA MET A 70 -1.43 -34.90 11.56
C MET A 70 -0.64 -34.58 10.29
N ILE A 71 -1.28 -33.96 9.29
CA ILE A 71 -0.67 -33.74 7.97
C ILE A 71 0.44 -32.71 8.08
N GLU A 72 1.65 -33.13 7.72
CA GLU A 72 2.86 -32.30 7.64
C GLU A 72 3.16 -31.85 6.20
N GLU A 73 2.83 -32.69 5.21
CA GLU A 73 3.14 -32.47 3.80
C GLU A 73 1.87 -32.61 2.93
N LEU A 74 1.42 -31.50 2.33
CA LEU A 74 0.27 -31.44 1.43
C LEU A 74 0.71 -30.94 0.05
N ILE A 75 0.68 -31.81 -0.95
CA ILE A 75 1.18 -31.51 -2.30
C ILE A 75 0.05 -31.61 -3.32
N PHE A 76 -0.13 -30.55 -4.11
CA PHE A 76 -0.91 -30.56 -5.35
C PHE A 76 0.06 -30.43 -6.52
N LYS A 77 0.17 -31.46 -7.40
CA LYS A 77 1.04 -31.43 -8.59
C LYS A 77 0.37 -30.80 -9.81
N GLU A 78 -0.96 -30.74 -9.82
CA GLU A 78 -1.77 -30.15 -10.90
C GLU A 78 -2.83 -29.20 -10.29
N ARG A 79 -3.85 -28.77 -11.07
CA ARG A 79 -4.81 -27.73 -10.67
C ARG A 79 -5.77 -28.20 -9.58
N ILE A 80 -6.17 -27.28 -8.70
CA ILE A 80 -7.30 -27.45 -7.78
C ILE A 80 -8.31 -26.32 -7.97
N MET A 81 -9.61 -26.62 -8.09
CA MET A 81 -10.63 -25.59 -8.34
C MET A 81 -11.26 -25.04 -7.06
N GLU A 82 -11.60 -25.88 -6.08
CA GLU A 82 -12.31 -25.48 -4.85
C GLU A 82 -11.83 -26.23 -3.60
N ILE A 83 -11.67 -25.52 -2.48
CA ILE A 83 -11.42 -26.07 -1.14
C ILE A 83 -12.50 -25.55 -0.18
N GLY A 84 -13.26 -26.45 0.43
CA GLY A 84 -14.35 -26.13 1.35
C GLY A 84 -13.89 -25.65 2.72
N ASP A 85 -14.81 -25.05 3.48
CA ASP A 85 -14.53 -24.49 4.81
C ASP A 85 -13.81 -25.48 5.74
N ARG A 86 -12.80 -25.02 6.48
CA ARG A 86 -12.05 -25.82 7.46
C ARG A 86 -11.46 -27.12 6.91
N ALA A 87 -11.31 -27.27 5.59
CA ALA A 87 -10.91 -28.54 4.98
C ALA A 87 -9.61 -29.12 5.54
N PHE A 88 -8.67 -28.29 6.01
CA PHE A 88 -7.38 -28.71 6.57
C PHE A 88 -7.15 -28.17 7.98
N GLU A 89 -8.18 -27.77 8.72
CA GLU A 89 -8.05 -27.19 10.07
C GLU A 89 -7.29 -28.13 11.03
N SER A 90 -6.47 -27.55 11.92
CA SER A 90 -5.71 -28.24 12.97
C SER A 90 -4.74 -29.31 12.46
N ASN A 91 -3.93 -29.00 11.44
CA ASN A 91 -2.86 -29.87 10.93
C ASN A 91 -1.46 -29.23 11.08
N PRO A 92 -0.40 -29.99 11.43
CA PRO A 92 0.98 -29.50 11.58
C PRO A 92 1.70 -29.24 10.23
N LEU A 93 1.02 -28.64 9.26
CA LEU A 93 1.51 -28.44 7.89
C LEU A 93 2.79 -27.60 7.83
N ASN A 94 3.83 -28.13 7.17
CA ASN A 94 5.11 -27.45 6.93
C ASN A 94 5.18 -26.85 5.50
N LEU A 95 4.60 -27.54 4.51
CA LEU A 95 4.64 -27.16 3.10
C LEU A 95 3.29 -27.40 2.44
N VAL A 96 2.78 -26.38 1.75
CA VAL A 96 1.59 -26.46 0.89
C VAL A 96 1.93 -25.86 -0.46
N THR A 97 1.80 -26.62 -1.55
CA THR A 97 2.06 -26.10 -2.91
C THR A 97 0.74 -25.97 -3.66
N PHE A 98 0.47 -24.80 -4.25
CA PHE A 98 -0.68 -24.63 -5.14
C PHE A 98 -0.24 -24.16 -6.52
N HIS A 99 -1.01 -24.56 -7.53
CA HIS A 99 -0.85 -24.10 -8.90
C HIS A 99 -2.17 -23.46 -9.37
N ASN A 100 -2.14 -22.17 -9.75
CA ASN A 100 -3.24 -21.37 -10.34
C ASN A 100 -4.37 -20.89 -9.38
N ASP A 101 -5.42 -20.28 -9.95
CA ASP A 101 -6.63 -19.76 -9.29
C ASP A 101 -7.43 -20.86 -8.57
N VAL A 102 -7.51 -20.79 -7.24
CA VAL A 102 -8.27 -21.73 -6.39
C VAL A 102 -9.34 -20.98 -5.60
N GLN A 103 -10.59 -21.46 -5.58
CA GLN A 103 -11.61 -20.98 -4.66
C GLN A 103 -11.39 -21.58 -3.28
N ILE A 104 -11.18 -20.75 -2.26
CA ILE A 104 -10.84 -21.20 -0.91
C ILE A 104 -11.94 -20.76 0.07
N GLY A 105 -12.47 -21.72 0.83
CA GLY A 105 -13.47 -21.53 1.87
C GLY A 105 -12.94 -20.82 3.12
N ARG A 106 -13.79 -20.69 4.14
CA ARG A 106 -13.44 -20.05 5.41
C ARG A 106 -12.61 -20.99 6.29
N ASN A 107 -11.62 -20.44 6.99
CA ASN A 107 -10.83 -21.16 8.01
C ASN A 107 -10.14 -22.44 7.52
N VAL A 108 -9.84 -22.56 6.22
CA VAL A 108 -9.30 -23.80 5.61
C VAL A 108 -8.06 -24.32 6.33
N PHE A 109 -7.16 -23.42 6.74
CA PHE A 109 -5.92 -23.74 7.47
C PHE A 109 -5.93 -23.17 8.89
N ASN A 110 -7.09 -23.06 9.54
CA ASN A 110 -7.15 -22.62 10.93
C ASN A 110 -6.34 -23.57 11.82
N ASP A 111 -5.63 -23.03 12.82
CA ASP A 111 -4.76 -23.78 13.74
C ASP A 111 -3.76 -24.73 13.05
N CYS A 112 -3.29 -24.38 11.86
CA CYS A 112 -2.28 -25.16 11.15
C CYS A 112 -0.86 -24.62 11.35
N GLY A 113 0.11 -25.53 11.45
CA GLY A 113 1.53 -25.23 11.64
C GLY A 113 2.16 -26.01 12.80
N ASN A 114 3.47 -26.26 12.71
CA ASN A 114 4.22 -26.92 13.79
C ASN A 114 4.81 -25.87 14.76
N PHE A 115 5.04 -26.24 16.02
CA PHE A 115 5.53 -25.36 17.10
C PHE A 115 6.86 -24.63 16.79
N ASN A 116 7.60 -25.07 15.77
CA ASN A 116 8.90 -24.50 15.34
C ASN A 116 8.97 -24.13 13.85
N GLY A 117 7.89 -24.22 13.07
CA GLY A 117 7.95 -24.22 11.60
C GLY A 117 7.01 -23.24 10.91
N MET A 118 7.57 -22.44 10.00
CA MET A 118 6.81 -21.59 9.07
C MET A 118 6.14 -22.46 8.00
N MET A 119 4.89 -22.17 7.64
CA MET A 119 4.23 -22.83 6.51
C MET A 119 4.72 -22.19 5.21
N LYS A 120 5.31 -22.97 4.29
CA LYS A 120 5.75 -22.44 2.99
C LYS A 120 4.63 -22.64 1.96
N PHE A 121 4.26 -21.57 1.25
CA PHE A 121 3.38 -21.62 0.10
C PHE A 121 4.17 -21.31 -1.17
N GLU A 122 4.28 -22.28 -2.07
CA GLU A 122 4.81 -22.07 -3.42
C GLU A 122 3.63 -21.91 -4.38
N LEU A 123 3.64 -20.81 -5.15
CA LEU A 123 2.58 -20.44 -6.08
C LEU A 123 3.19 -20.13 -7.46
N ASP A 124 2.69 -20.82 -8.49
CA ASP A 124 2.89 -20.44 -9.88
C ASP A 124 1.55 -19.93 -10.46
N GLY A 125 1.41 -18.60 -10.65
CA GLY A 125 0.21 -17.98 -11.27
C GLY A 125 -0.29 -16.67 -10.61
N GLU A 126 -1.22 -15.98 -11.28
CA GLU A 126 -2.02 -14.89 -10.67
C GLU A 126 -3.13 -15.51 -9.81
N ILE A 127 -3.45 -14.91 -8.65
CA ILE A 127 -4.59 -15.28 -7.80
C ILE A 127 -5.27 -13.98 -7.36
N GLU A 128 -6.55 -13.81 -7.70
CA GLU A 128 -7.31 -12.58 -7.41
C GLU A 128 -7.71 -12.40 -5.92
N ASP A 129 -7.77 -13.48 -5.11
CA ASP A 129 -8.39 -13.45 -3.76
C ASP A 129 -7.57 -14.06 -2.60
N PHE A 130 -6.23 -14.14 -2.74
CA PHE A 130 -5.34 -14.71 -1.70
C PHE A 130 -5.35 -14.06 -0.28
N PRO A 131 -5.75 -12.78 -0.05
CA PRO A 131 -5.70 -12.18 1.30
C PRO A 131 -6.57 -12.89 2.35
N THR A 132 -7.63 -13.59 1.93
CA THR A 132 -8.58 -14.23 2.86
C THR A 132 -7.99 -15.44 3.57
N VAL A 133 -7.08 -16.17 2.92
CA VAL A 133 -6.47 -17.41 3.43
C VAL A 133 -5.53 -17.14 4.63
N ILE A 134 -4.83 -16.00 4.61
CA ILE A 134 -3.87 -15.61 5.66
C ILE A 134 -4.57 -15.10 6.93
N THR A 135 -5.86 -14.72 6.85
CA THR A 135 -6.56 -14.04 7.95
C THR A 135 -6.94 -14.98 9.12
N TYR A 136 -6.76 -16.30 8.98
CA TYR A 136 -7.30 -17.27 9.93
C TYR A 136 -6.30 -18.21 10.59
N ALA A 137 -4.98 -18.01 10.45
CA ALA A 137 -3.99 -18.70 11.28
C ALA A 137 -3.82 -17.96 12.63
N ARG A 138 -4.69 -18.22 13.60
CA ARG A 138 -4.54 -17.71 14.97
C ARG A 138 -3.53 -18.56 15.75
N ASN A 139 -2.24 -18.31 15.51
CA ASN A 139 -1.13 -18.40 16.48
C ASN A 139 0.19 -18.58 15.71
N HIS A 140 0.87 -17.46 15.42
CA HIS A 140 2.32 -17.38 15.18
C HIS A 140 2.96 -18.14 14.00
N SER A 141 2.25 -18.91 13.18
CA SER A 141 2.82 -19.53 11.96
C SER A 141 2.52 -18.67 10.72
N ILE A 142 3.47 -17.80 10.35
CA ILE A 142 3.37 -16.97 9.14
C ILE A 142 3.67 -17.82 7.90
N ALA A 143 2.70 -17.88 7.00
CA ALA A 143 2.83 -18.36 5.63
C ALA A 143 3.85 -17.52 4.83
N ILE A 144 4.98 -18.09 4.40
CA ILE A 144 5.88 -17.42 3.42
C ILE A 144 5.34 -17.70 2.02
N VAL A 145 4.90 -16.65 1.33
CA VAL A 145 4.73 -16.66 -0.13
C VAL A 145 5.90 -15.89 -0.73
N GLU A 146 6.82 -16.59 -1.39
CA GLU A 146 7.78 -15.94 -2.29
C GLU A 146 7.05 -15.54 -3.58
N ARG A 147 6.59 -14.29 -3.64
CA ARG A 147 6.08 -13.72 -4.89
C ARG A 147 7.27 -13.25 -5.73
N GLN A 148 7.47 -13.85 -6.91
CA GLN A 148 8.10 -13.10 -8.00
C GLN A 148 7.10 -12.05 -8.48
N VAL A 149 7.24 -10.82 -7.97
CA VAL A 149 6.34 -9.71 -8.31
C VAL A 149 6.57 -9.30 -9.76
N HIS A 150 5.75 -9.83 -10.67
CA HIS A 150 5.43 -9.15 -11.92
C HIS A 150 4.20 -8.26 -11.64
N VAL A 151 4.41 -6.94 -11.56
CA VAL A 151 3.33 -5.96 -11.44
C VAL A 151 2.53 -5.95 -12.73
N SER A 152 1.44 -6.73 -12.82
CA SER A 152 0.51 -6.65 -13.92
C SER A 152 -0.33 -5.37 -13.81
N LYS A 153 -0.21 -4.52 -14.83
CA LYS A 153 -0.77 -3.17 -14.96
C LYS A 153 -2.30 -3.12 -15.22
N LYS A 154 -3.10 -4.02 -14.65
CA LYS A 154 -4.56 -3.97 -14.80
C LYS A 154 -5.26 -4.09 -13.46
N GLN A 155 -5.46 -2.95 -12.81
CA GLN A 155 -6.47 -2.81 -11.76
C GLN A 155 -7.49 -1.77 -12.18
N ASN A 156 -8.76 -2.07 -11.95
CA ASN A 156 -9.88 -1.16 -12.22
C ASN A 156 -9.72 0.12 -11.37
N ASN A 157 -9.13 1.14 -11.98
CA ASN A 157 -8.96 2.45 -11.38
C ASN A 157 -10.35 3.08 -11.19
N THR A 158 -10.92 2.97 -9.99
CA THR A 158 -12.23 3.55 -9.67
C THR A 158 -12.16 5.08 -9.45
N GLY A 159 -10.94 5.64 -9.40
CA GLY A 159 -10.68 7.08 -9.36
C GLY A 159 -10.55 7.68 -10.76
N ARG A 160 -10.88 8.97 -10.90
CA ARG A 160 -10.54 9.72 -12.12
C ARG A 160 -9.02 9.79 -12.23
N GLU A 161 -8.45 9.35 -13.34
CA GLU A 161 -7.02 9.53 -13.62
C GLU A 161 -6.70 11.02 -13.75
N VAL A 162 -5.66 11.47 -13.04
CA VAL A 162 -5.20 12.86 -13.04
C VAL A 162 -3.71 12.89 -13.30
N TRP A 163 -3.31 13.65 -14.30
CA TRP A 163 -1.93 14.00 -14.56
C TRP A 163 -1.66 15.41 -14.07
N ILE A 164 -0.51 15.67 -13.47
CA ILE A 164 -0.04 17.04 -13.22
C ILE A 164 1.26 17.25 -13.95
N ARG A 165 1.35 18.37 -14.67
CA ARG A 165 2.54 18.75 -15.41
C ARG A 165 2.99 20.14 -15.00
N VAL A 166 4.25 20.27 -14.61
CA VAL A 166 4.90 21.54 -14.31
C VAL A 166 6.05 21.72 -15.29
N GLN A 167 6.07 22.84 -16.00
CA GLN A 167 7.11 23.17 -16.97
C GLN A 167 7.67 24.56 -16.71
N ASN A 168 9.00 24.67 -16.74
CA ASN A 168 9.77 25.91 -16.69
C ASN A 168 9.27 26.90 -15.62
N THR A 169 8.89 26.37 -14.45
CA THR A 169 8.16 27.16 -13.46
C THR A 169 9.06 27.71 -12.37
N ASN A 170 8.99 29.01 -12.14
CA ASN A 170 9.63 29.72 -11.05
C ASN A 170 8.60 30.13 -10.00
N ILE A 171 8.86 29.84 -8.72
CA ILE A 171 7.97 30.18 -7.62
C ILE A 171 8.67 31.15 -6.69
N SER A 172 8.02 32.27 -6.41
CA SER A 172 8.50 33.32 -5.50
C SER A 172 7.41 33.72 -4.53
N VAL A 173 7.82 34.08 -3.32
CA VAL A 173 6.95 34.52 -2.22
C VAL A 173 7.23 35.99 -1.87
N PRO A 174 6.21 36.75 -1.41
CA PRO A 174 6.43 38.11 -0.95
C PRO A 174 7.18 38.12 0.39
N VAL A 175 8.15 39.03 0.53
CA VAL A 175 8.94 39.20 1.77
C VAL A 175 8.82 40.61 2.38
N GLY A 176 7.76 41.34 2.02
CA GLY A 176 7.48 42.70 2.49
C GLY A 176 8.11 43.80 1.62
N ARG A 177 7.66 45.05 1.79
CA ARG A 177 8.11 46.25 1.04
C ARG A 177 8.17 46.06 -0.50
N GLY A 178 7.22 45.31 -1.06
CA GLY A 178 7.17 45.00 -2.50
C GLY A 178 8.27 44.03 -3.00
N LYS A 179 9.15 43.54 -2.13
CA LYS A 179 10.21 42.59 -2.49
C LYS A 179 9.67 41.17 -2.59
N LYS A 180 10.27 40.40 -3.49
CA LYS A 180 9.98 38.97 -3.71
C LYS A 180 11.23 38.15 -3.44
N LYS A 181 11.08 37.01 -2.77
CA LYS A 181 12.14 36.01 -2.63
C LYS A 181 11.81 34.83 -3.52
N ARG A 182 12.78 34.43 -4.34
CA ARG A 182 12.70 33.25 -5.21
C ARG A 182 12.90 32.01 -4.35
N ILE A 183 11.91 31.13 -4.34
CA ILE A 183 11.93 29.87 -3.57
C ILE A 183 12.28 28.70 -4.47
N LEU A 184 11.65 28.64 -5.65
CA LEU A 184 11.90 27.59 -6.63
C LEU A 184 12.21 28.17 -8.01
N THR A 185 13.15 27.55 -8.71
CA THR A 185 13.62 27.97 -10.03
C THR A 185 13.61 26.81 -11.01
N ASN A 186 13.11 27.07 -12.22
CA ASN A 186 13.10 26.13 -13.34
C ASN A 186 12.55 24.73 -13.00
N VAL A 187 11.42 24.70 -12.29
CA VAL A 187 10.78 23.44 -11.89
C VAL A 187 10.15 22.78 -13.11
N ASN A 188 10.56 21.54 -13.35
CA ASN A 188 10.05 20.67 -14.41
C ASN A 188 9.75 19.28 -13.84
N LEU A 189 8.47 18.92 -13.73
CA LEU A 189 8.01 17.64 -13.17
C LEU A 189 6.71 17.17 -13.83
N GLU A 190 6.50 15.86 -13.82
CA GLU A 190 5.24 15.24 -14.19
C GLU A 190 4.82 14.24 -13.12
N ILE A 191 3.55 14.26 -12.75
CA ILE A 191 2.89 13.31 -11.84
C ILE A 191 1.89 12.55 -12.69
N ASN A 192 2.06 11.23 -12.72
CA ASN A 192 1.16 10.33 -13.44
C ASN A 192 0.20 9.62 -12.47
N PRO A 193 -0.97 9.18 -12.96
CA PRO A 193 -1.89 8.35 -12.19
C PRO A 193 -1.20 7.11 -11.61
N GLY A 194 -1.48 6.80 -10.34
CA GLY A 194 -0.98 5.60 -9.67
C GLY A 194 0.47 5.70 -9.18
N GLU A 195 1.11 6.87 -9.31
CA GLU A 195 2.45 7.06 -8.77
C GLU A 195 2.43 7.22 -7.25
N MET A 196 3.39 6.53 -6.61
CA MET A 196 3.73 6.66 -5.20
C MET A 196 5.03 7.46 -5.13
N ILE A 197 4.87 8.74 -4.78
CA ILE A 197 5.90 9.75 -4.91
C ILE A 197 6.39 10.14 -3.52
N MET A 198 7.69 10.00 -3.30
CA MET A 198 8.37 10.64 -2.17
C MET A 198 9.03 11.94 -2.64
N VAL A 199 8.88 13.01 -1.85
CA VAL A 199 9.58 14.29 -2.04
C VAL A 199 10.46 14.57 -0.83
N ILE A 200 11.76 14.65 -1.09
CA ILE A 200 12.77 14.92 -0.06
C ILE A 200 13.58 16.18 -0.39
N GLY A 201 14.25 16.72 0.62
CA GLY A 201 15.11 17.88 0.50
C GLY A 201 15.31 18.56 1.85
N GLY A 202 16.38 19.36 1.96
CA GLY A 202 16.73 20.10 3.18
C GLY A 202 15.62 21.04 3.69
N SER A 203 15.77 21.53 4.92
CA SER A 203 14.85 22.55 5.45
C SER A 203 14.88 23.79 4.56
N GLY A 204 13.73 24.45 4.39
CA GLY A 204 13.66 25.68 3.57
C GLY A 204 13.83 25.50 2.05
N THR A 205 14.03 24.28 1.53
CA THR A 205 14.16 24.02 0.08
C THR A 205 12.87 24.22 -0.73
N GLY A 206 11.75 24.52 -0.07
CA GLY A 206 10.49 24.85 -0.74
C GLY A 206 9.60 23.66 -1.05
N LYS A 207 9.72 22.52 -0.35
CA LYS A 207 8.85 21.33 -0.52
C LYS A 207 7.35 21.66 -0.37
N THR A 208 6.95 22.26 0.75
CA THR A 208 5.56 22.73 0.96
C THR A 208 5.14 23.77 -0.07
N THR A 209 6.03 24.67 -0.47
CA THR A 209 5.77 25.67 -1.52
C THR A 209 5.50 25.00 -2.86
N LEU A 210 6.28 23.95 -3.22
CA LEU A 210 6.06 23.14 -4.41
C LEU A 210 4.66 22.51 -4.37
N LEU A 211 4.31 21.83 -3.28
CA LEU A 211 3.00 21.18 -3.11
C LEU A 211 1.84 22.15 -3.31
N LYS A 212 1.86 23.31 -2.63
CA LYS A 212 0.78 24.30 -2.74
C LYS A 212 0.61 24.88 -4.14
N ASN A 213 1.68 24.96 -4.93
CA ASN A 213 1.62 25.41 -6.31
C ASN A 213 1.14 24.29 -7.25
N ILE A 214 1.58 23.05 -7.07
CA ILE A 214 1.10 21.86 -7.81
C ILE A 214 -0.39 21.62 -7.56
N LEU A 215 -0.88 21.90 -6.35
CA LEU A 215 -2.30 21.80 -5.99
C LEU A 215 -3.13 23.03 -6.39
N GLY A 216 -2.47 24.07 -6.91
CA GLY A 216 -3.09 25.34 -7.31
C GLY A 216 -3.70 26.15 -6.16
N PHE A 217 -3.29 25.91 -4.91
CA PHE A 217 -3.66 26.70 -3.74
C PHE A 217 -2.98 28.07 -3.74
N GLU A 218 -1.73 28.11 -4.20
CA GLU A 218 -0.94 29.32 -4.40
C GLU A 218 -0.59 29.48 -5.88
N ARG A 219 -0.41 30.73 -6.32
CA ARG A 219 0.09 31.03 -7.66
C ARG A 219 1.50 31.57 -7.57
N PRO A 220 2.39 31.16 -8.48
CA PRO A 220 3.68 31.82 -8.56
C PRO A 220 3.50 33.24 -9.07
N LEU A 221 4.20 34.19 -8.45
CA LEU A 221 4.10 35.62 -8.77
C LEU A 221 4.55 35.99 -10.20
N GLU A 222 5.14 35.05 -10.95
CA GLU A 222 5.65 35.19 -12.32
C GLU A 222 4.73 34.51 -13.37
N ASN A 223 3.42 34.78 -13.27
CA ASN A 223 2.33 34.06 -13.96
C ASN A 223 2.41 33.89 -15.49
N ARG A 224 3.22 34.66 -16.24
CA ARG A 224 3.23 34.58 -17.72
C ARG A 224 4.15 33.49 -18.29
N LYS A 225 5.14 33.03 -17.53
CA LYS A 225 6.12 32.01 -17.98
C LYS A 225 5.93 30.64 -17.33
N ASN A 226 5.21 30.61 -16.21
CA ASN A 226 5.00 29.39 -15.44
C ASN A 226 3.83 28.59 -15.98
N LYS A 227 4.03 27.29 -16.15
CA LYS A 227 3.05 26.40 -16.74
C LYS A 227 2.83 25.21 -15.82
N ILE A 228 1.76 25.30 -15.01
CA ILE A 228 1.25 24.21 -14.18
C ILE A 228 -0.10 23.80 -14.77
N GLU A 229 -0.21 22.55 -15.16
CA GLU A 229 -1.36 22.01 -15.89
C GLU A 229 -1.86 20.72 -15.25
N ILE A 230 -3.16 20.50 -15.39
CA ILE A 230 -3.80 19.24 -15.07
C ILE A 230 -4.24 18.56 -16.36
N GLY A 231 -3.86 17.28 -16.50
CA GLY A 231 -4.22 16.45 -17.62
C GLY A 231 -5.43 15.57 -17.33
N LYS A 232 -6.23 15.32 -18.36
CA LYS A 232 -7.31 14.32 -18.35
C LYS A 232 -7.24 13.47 -19.61
N LYS A 233 -7.60 12.20 -19.47
CA LYS A 233 -7.74 11.29 -20.59
C LYS A 233 -9.00 11.60 -21.39
N VAL A 234 -8.84 11.80 -22.70
CA VAL A 234 -9.91 12.00 -23.68
C VAL A 234 -9.60 11.08 -24.87
N GLY A 235 -10.31 9.94 -24.95
CA GLY A 235 -9.91 8.83 -25.83
C GLY A 235 -8.54 8.29 -25.42
N ASP A 236 -7.62 8.19 -26.39
CA ASP A 236 -6.23 7.72 -26.17
C ASP A 236 -5.23 8.84 -25.88
N ARG A 237 -5.69 10.10 -25.78
CA ARG A 237 -4.82 11.26 -25.56
C ARG A 237 -5.04 11.87 -24.19
N ILE A 238 -3.98 12.50 -23.65
CA ILE A 238 -4.06 13.32 -22.46
C ILE A 238 -4.15 14.79 -22.88
N VAL A 239 -5.26 15.43 -22.52
CA VAL A 239 -5.49 16.86 -22.76
C VAL A 239 -5.16 17.61 -21.49
N TYR A 240 -4.25 18.58 -21.59
CA TYR A 240 -3.81 19.42 -20.49
C TYR A 240 -4.52 20.76 -20.52
N GLU A 241 -4.88 21.26 -19.34
CA GLU A 241 -5.40 22.60 -19.16
C GLU A 241 -4.75 23.30 -17.96
N PRO A 242 -4.65 24.64 -17.96
CA PRO A 242 -4.01 25.38 -16.87
C PRO A 242 -4.66 25.11 -15.52
N LEU A 243 -3.83 24.70 -14.55
CA LEU A 243 -4.25 24.55 -13.17
C LEU A 243 -4.13 25.90 -12.47
N THR A 244 -5.28 26.51 -12.19
CA THR A 244 -5.37 27.82 -11.57
C THR A 244 -6.20 27.74 -10.31
N LYS A 245 -5.99 28.67 -9.36
CA LYS A 245 -6.84 28.78 -8.17
C LYS A 245 -8.35 28.71 -8.46
N SER A 246 -8.82 29.32 -9.56
CA SER A 246 -10.23 29.30 -9.94
C SER A 246 -10.67 27.93 -10.48
N SER A 247 -9.84 27.28 -11.33
CA SER A 247 -10.16 25.95 -11.84
C SER A 247 -10.10 24.90 -10.73
N VAL A 248 -9.20 25.04 -9.75
CA VAL A 248 -9.21 24.21 -8.55
C VAL A 248 -10.50 24.40 -7.77
N GLN A 249 -10.85 25.62 -7.39
CA GLN A 249 -12.07 25.90 -6.61
C GLN A 249 -13.36 25.42 -7.32
N LYS A 250 -13.45 25.58 -8.64
CA LYS A 250 -14.68 25.24 -9.39
C LYS A 250 -14.74 23.78 -9.84
N LYS A 251 -13.61 23.19 -10.23
CA LYS A 251 -13.56 21.93 -11.00
C LYS A 251 -12.73 20.82 -10.34
N TYR A 252 -11.62 21.16 -9.68
CA TYR A 252 -10.63 20.15 -9.22
C TYR A 252 -10.53 19.94 -7.72
N ARG A 253 -11.17 20.76 -6.89
CA ARG A 253 -11.08 20.64 -5.42
C ARG A 253 -11.40 19.25 -4.89
N LYS A 254 -12.27 18.51 -5.57
CA LYS A 254 -12.68 17.15 -5.19
C LYS A 254 -11.70 16.06 -5.63
N LEU A 255 -10.74 16.38 -6.50
CA LEU A 255 -9.73 15.44 -7.00
C LEU A 255 -8.50 15.36 -6.09
N PHE A 256 -8.31 16.35 -5.21
CA PHE A 256 -7.11 16.49 -4.40
C PHE A 256 -7.43 16.40 -2.93
N PHE A 257 -6.74 15.52 -2.23
CA PHE A 257 -6.66 15.56 -0.77
C PHE A 257 -5.32 16.12 -0.36
N TYR A 258 -5.31 17.11 0.54
CA TYR A 258 -4.09 17.70 1.08
C TYR A 258 -4.10 17.66 2.60
N ALA A 259 -3.08 17.03 3.17
CA ALA A 259 -2.80 16.96 4.58
C ALA A 259 -1.59 17.84 4.90
N PRO A 260 -1.78 19.03 5.51
CA PRO A 260 -0.68 19.90 5.91
C PRO A 260 0.04 19.36 7.17
N GLN A 261 1.29 19.81 7.35
CA GLN A 261 2.21 19.44 8.43
C GLN A 261 1.61 19.54 9.84
N PHE A 262 0.89 20.62 10.17
CA PHE A 262 0.41 20.89 11.54
C PHE A 262 -1.10 20.67 11.73
N SER A 263 -1.66 19.70 11.01
CA SER A 263 -3.02 19.15 11.13
C SER A 263 -4.06 19.62 10.12
N ILE A 264 -4.87 18.65 9.72
CA ILE A 264 -6.07 18.76 8.87
C ILE A 264 -7.26 19.25 9.66
N SER A 265 -7.18 19.07 10.97
CA SER A 265 -8.35 18.95 11.82
C SER A 265 -8.50 20.23 12.61
N ASN A 266 -9.70 20.81 12.54
CA ASN A 266 -10.02 21.93 13.40
C ASN A 266 -10.08 21.42 14.84
N GLU A 267 -9.11 21.82 15.65
CA GLU A 267 -8.94 21.35 17.04
C GLU A 267 -10.14 21.61 17.95
N TYR A 268 -11.03 22.52 17.53
CA TYR A 268 -12.26 22.90 18.22
C TYR A 268 -13.50 22.15 17.75
N LEU A 269 -13.40 21.30 16.71
CA LEU A 269 -14.47 20.42 16.27
C LEU A 269 -14.38 19.06 16.97
N THR A 270 -15.52 18.37 17.07
CA THR A 270 -15.53 16.93 17.38
C THR A 270 -15.01 16.11 16.20
N VAL A 271 -14.60 14.87 16.46
CA VAL A 271 -14.20 13.91 15.41
C VAL A 271 -15.28 13.79 14.34
N GLU A 272 -16.55 13.65 14.74
CA GLU A 272 -17.67 13.60 13.81
C GLU A 272 -17.84 14.89 13.02
N GLN A 273 -17.79 16.06 13.68
CA GLN A 273 -17.91 17.35 13.00
C GLN A 273 -16.80 17.56 11.96
N GLU A 274 -15.58 17.10 12.24
CA GLU A 274 -14.48 17.14 11.29
C GLU A 274 -14.72 16.22 10.09
N ILE A 275 -15.23 14.99 10.31
CA ILE A 275 -15.65 14.08 9.24
C ILE A 275 -16.74 14.72 8.38
N GLN A 276 -17.78 15.27 9.00
CA GLN A 276 -18.91 15.91 8.30
C GLN A 276 -18.47 17.16 7.52
N LYS A 277 -17.55 17.97 8.08
CA LYS A 277 -16.93 19.11 7.36
C LYS A 277 -16.25 18.64 6.07
N ASN A 278 -15.46 17.57 6.13
CA ASN A 278 -14.81 16.99 4.96
C ASN A 278 -15.81 16.36 3.98
N ALA A 279 -16.90 15.76 4.48
CA ALA A 279 -18.01 15.29 3.63
C ALA A 279 -18.67 16.42 2.85
N MET A 280 -18.96 17.54 3.51
CA MET A 280 -19.50 18.72 2.85
C MET A 280 -18.53 19.26 1.79
N LEU A 281 -17.23 19.24 2.07
CA LEU A 281 -16.21 19.64 1.10
C LEU A 281 -16.17 18.68 -0.10
N PHE A 282 -15.93 17.39 0.11
CA PHE A 282 -15.64 16.46 -0.98
C PHE A 282 -16.91 15.93 -1.67
N ARG A 283 -18.00 15.71 -0.93
CA ARG A 283 -19.28 15.22 -1.47
C ARG A 283 -20.27 16.35 -1.77
N GLY A 284 -20.22 17.45 -1.04
CA GLY A 284 -21.23 18.52 -1.15
C GLY A 284 -22.46 18.29 -0.27
N ARG A 285 -22.39 17.30 0.63
CA ARG A 285 -23.40 16.97 1.64
C ARG A 285 -22.75 16.29 2.84
N ASN A 286 -23.44 16.28 3.96
CA ASN A 286 -23.08 15.44 5.11
C ASN A 286 -23.21 13.95 4.76
N LEU A 287 -22.44 13.11 5.46
CA LEU A 287 -22.62 11.66 5.44
C LEU A 287 -23.91 11.30 6.17
N THR A 288 -24.63 10.31 5.63
CA THR A 288 -25.74 9.69 6.35
C THR A 288 -25.20 8.86 7.52
N GLU A 289 -26.03 8.57 8.52
CA GLU A 289 -25.61 7.77 9.68
C GLU A 289 -24.95 6.41 9.29
N PRO A 290 -25.48 5.64 8.31
CA PRO A 290 -24.80 4.42 7.87
C PRO A 290 -23.43 4.65 7.21
N GLU A 291 -23.27 5.75 6.47
CA GLU A 291 -22.00 6.10 5.82
C GLU A 291 -20.96 6.53 6.86
N LEU A 292 -21.38 7.34 7.85
CA LEU A 292 -20.54 7.75 8.97
C LEU A 292 -20.09 6.53 9.77
N LYS A 293 -21.03 5.65 10.13
CA LYS A 293 -20.74 4.42 10.88
C LYS A 293 -19.76 3.54 10.13
N SER A 294 -20.02 3.21 8.86
CA SER A 294 -19.13 2.39 8.04
C SER A 294 -17.72 2.96 7.92
N LEU A 295 -17.60 4.27 7.70
CA LEU A 295 -16.30 4.96 7.65
C LEU A 295 -15.59 4.88 9.00
N ALA A 296 -16.30 5.21 10.08
CA ALA A 296 -15.74 5.24 11.42
C ALA A 296 -15.30 3.84 11.89
N GLU A 297 -16.07 2.78 11.59
CA GLU A 297 -15.70 1.39 11.88
C GLU A 297 -14.44 0.99 11.11
N THR A 298 -14.38 1.31 9.80
CA THR A 298 -13.23 1.01 8.94
C THR A 298 -11.93 1.56 9.52
N PHE A 299 -11.96 2.77 10.07
CA PHE A 299 -10.78 3.44 10.64
C PHE A 299 -10.69 3.32 12.17
N ARG A 300 -11.49 2.45 12.80
CA ARG A 300 -11.50 2.22 14.26
C ARG A 300 -11.70 3.50 15.07
N LEU A 301 -12.60 4.34 14.58
CA LEU A 301 -13.10 5.57 15.22
C LEU A 301 -14.49 5.39 15.84
N TRP A 302 -15.15 4.27 15.56
CA TRP A 302 -16.47 3.92 16.10
C TRP A 302 -16.35 3.14 17.41
N ASP A 303 -17.19 3.51 18.37
CA ASP A 303 -17.49 2.79 19.60
C ASP A 303 -19.01 2.85 19.83
N ASP A 304 -19.60 1.85 20.48
CA ASP A 304 -21.07 1.74 20.62
C ASP A 304 -21.71 2.99 21.28
N ASP A 305 -20.98 3.64 22.19
CA ASP A 305 -21.40 4.87 22.87
C ASP A 305 -21.04 6.16 22.10
N ARG A 306 -20.40 6.06 20.93
CA ARG A 306 -19.89 7.18 20.12
C ARG A 306 -18.98 8.15 20.89
N LYS A 307 -18.31 7.70 21.96
CA LYS A 307 -17.45 8.57 22.78
C LYS A 307 -16.36 9.20 21.96
N LEU A 308 -15.72 8.44 21.06
CA LEU A 308 -14.63 8.98 20.27
C LEU A 308 -15.14 9.98 19.22
N LEU A 309 -16.27 9.69 18.56
CA LEU A 309 -16.91 10.60 17.60
C LEU A 309 -17.31 11.95 18.22
N ASN A 310 -17.76 11.93 19.48
CA ASN A 310 -18.16 13.11 20.24
C ASN A 310 -16.99 13.84 20.93
N THR A 311 -15.78 13.30 20.87
CA THR A 311 -14.60 13.91 21.48
C THR A 311 -14.02 15.00 20.59
N LEU A 312 -13.56 16.11 21.17
CA LEU A 312 -12.86 17.17 20.45
C LEU A 312 -11.54 16.66 19.86
N VAL A 313 -11.21 17.09 18.64
CA VAL A 313 -9.96 16.75 17.95
C VAL A 313 -8.73 17.08 18.80
N LYS A 314 -8.73 18.17 19.57
CA LYS A 314 -7.59 18.49 20.45
C LYS A 314 -7.35 17.48 21.58
N ARG A 315 -8.35 16.66 21.91
CA ARG A 315 -8.33 15.72 23.06
C ARG A 315 -8.00 14.28 22.67
N ILE A 316 -7.98 13.94 21.38
CA ILE A 316 -7.64 12.58 20.91
C ILE A 316 -6.12 12.43 20.75
N SER A 317 -5.62 11.21 20.89
CA SER A 317 -4.18 10.91 20.76
C SER A 317 -3.64 11.15 19.34
N GLY A 318 -2.32 11.26 19.18
CA GLY A 318 -1.69 11.40 17.85
C GLY A 318 -2.05 10.27 16.88
N GLY A 319 -2.12 9.02 17.38
CA GLY A 319 -2.59 7.88 16.60
C GLY A 319 -4.06 7.98 16.19
N GLN A 320 -4.94 8.48 17.07
CA GLN A 320 -6.35 8.75 16.73
C GLN A 320 -6.49 9.90 15.72
N LYS A 321 -5.68 10.96 15.83
CA LYS A 321 -5.63 12.03 14.81
C LYS A 321 -5.25 11.48 13.43
N LYS A 322 -4.34 10.50 13.36
CA LYS A 322 -3.98 9.82 12.10
C LYS A 322 -5.11 8.98 11.52
N LYS A 323 -5.81 8.21 12.36
CA LYS A 323 -7.01 7.48 11.93
C LYS A 323 -8.09 8.41 11.41
N LEU A 324 -8.32 9.55 12.07
CA LEU A 324 -9.24 10.60 11.60
C LEU A 324 -8.78 11.19 10.26
N LEU A 325 -7.49 11.48 10.12
CA LEU A 325 -6.90 11.93 8.85
C LEU A 325 -7.17 10.90 7.73
N MET A 326 -6.92 9.61 7.99
CA MET A 326 -7.16 8.55 7.02
C MET A 326 -8.64 8.38 6.69
N ALA A 327 -9.52 8.50 7.67
CA ALA A 327 -10.97 8.51 7.44
C ALA A 327 -11.37 9.69 6.54
N CYS A 328 -10.92 10.90 6.86
CA CYS A 328 -11.19 12.10 6.07
C CYS A 328 -10.63 12.01 4.65
N SER A 329 -9.45 11.40 4.46
CA SER A 329 -8.83 11.25 3.14
C SER A 329 -9.64 10.35 2.20
N ASN A 330 -10.35 9.36 2.76
CA ASN A 330 -11.19 8.45 1.99
C ASN A 330 -12.54 9.06 1.59
N ILE A 331 -12.90 10.24 2.10
CA ILE A 331 -14.17 10.90 1.77
C ILE A 331 -14.11 11.44 0.33
N GLY A 332 -15.07 11.00 -0.48
CA GLY A 332 -15.24 11.50 -1.86
C GLY A 332 -14.25 10.92 -2.88
N ASN A 333 -13.45 9.93 -2.46
CA ASN A 333 -12.53 9.17 -3.30
C ASN A 333 -11.58 10.02 -4.19
N PRO A 334 -10.75 10.91 -3.60
CA PRO A 334 -9.78 11.73 -4.33
C PRO A 334 -8.89 10.93 -5.30
N SER A 335 -8.33 11.62 -6.29
CA SER A 335 -7.44 11.04 -7.30
C SER A 335 -5.96 11.18 -6.94
N LEU A 336 -5.61 12.27 -6.26
CA LEU A 336 -4.27 12.58 -5.79
C LEU A 336 -4.32 12.93 -4.30
N TYR A 337 -3.54 12.18 -3.52
CA TYR A 337 -3.37 12.40 -2.09
C TYR A 337 -2.01 13.04 -1.85
N VAL A 338 -1.96 14.13 -1.10
CA VAL A 338 -0.73 14.85 -0.79
C VAL A 338 -0.59 14.96 0.72
N PHE A 339 0.49 14.42 1.26
CA PHE A 339 0.82 14.46 2.68
C PHE A 339 2.10 15.26 2.89
N ASP A 340 1.99 16.37 3.61
CA ASP A 340 3.09 17.29 3.88
C ASP A 340 3.69 16.97 5.25
N GLU A 341 4.80 16.25 5.28
CA GLU A 341 5.51 15.84 6.51
C GLU A 341 4.63 15.15 7.55
N PRO A 342 3.94 14.05 7.17
CA PRO A 342 3.09 13.29 8.11
C PRO A 342 3.88 12.60 9.22
N ASP A 343 5.21 12.62 9.14
CA ASP A 343 6.16 12.16 10.17
C ASP A 343 6.48 13.22 11.25
N SER A 344 6.10 14.49 11.06
CA SER A 344 6.41 15.55 12.01
C SER A 344 5.56 15.51 13.28
N GLY A 345 6.15 15.87 14.43
CA GLY A 345 5.47 15.90 15.73
C GLY A 345 5.19 14.53 16.37
N LEU A 346 6.01 13.53 16.06
CA LEU A 346 5.81 12.15 16.49
C LEU A 346 6.86 11.70 17.50
N ASP A 347 6.42 11.53 18.75
CA ASP A 347 7.19 10.80 19.77
C ASP A 347 7.03 9.27 19.63
N GLU A 348 6.22 8.78 18.67
CA GLU A 348 5.89 7.36 18.52
C GLU A 348 6.10 6.83 17.08
N PRO A 349 7.22 6.14 16.80
CA PRO A 349 7.50 5.50 15.50
C PRO A 349 6.40 4.54 15.02
N SER A 350 5.70 3.87 15.93
CA SER A 350 4.63 2.91 15.64
C SER A 350 3.41 3.55 14.94
N ALA A 351 3.00 4.74 15.38
CA ALA A 351 1.84 5.42 14.81
C ALA A 351 2.08 5.88 13.37
N PHE A 352 3.32 6.20 13.03
CA PHE A 352 3.71 6.56 11.67
C PHE A 352 3.69 5.37 10.73
N HIS A 353 4.24 4.26 11.22
CA HIS A 353 4.26 2.99 10.52
C HIS A 353 2.86 2.48 10.19
N LEU A 354 1.93 2.53 11.16
CA LEU A 354 0.53 2.17 10.93
C LEU A 354 -0.13 3.07 9.87
N PHE A 355 0.19 4.37 9.88
CA PHE A 355 -0.33 5.30 8.87
C PHE A 355 0.14 4.95 7.45
N ILE A 356 1.43 4.66 7.25
CA ILE A 356 1.95 4.28 5.93
C ILE A 356 1.44 2.90 5.52
N ARG A 357 1.35 1.94 6.43
CA ARG A 357 0.75 0.63 6.14
C ARG A 357 -0.70 0.78 5.70
N ASP A 358 -1.51 1.50 6.48
CA ASP A 358 -2.93 1.70 6.16
C ASP A 358 -3.09 2.49 4.84
N LEU A 359 -2.18 3.42 4.54
CA LEU A 359 -2.15 4.13 3.26
C LEU A 359 -1.77 3.19 2.11
N TYR A 360 -0.76 2.36 2.29
CA TYR A 360 -0.31 1.39 1.30
C TYR A 360 -1.41 0.35 1.01
N GLU A 361 -1.96 -0.28 2.04
CA GLU A 361 -2.97 -1.33 1.92
C GLU A 361 -4.30 -0.80 1.38
N ASN A 362 -4.77 0.37 1.83
CA ASN A 362 -6.07 0.90 1.42
C ASN A 362 -6.03 1.75 0.14
N GLN A 363 -4.89 2.39 -0.20
CA GLN A 363 -4.79 3.28 -1.37
C GLN A 363 -3.98 2.70 -2.53
N VAL A 364 -2.89 1.96 -2.26
CA VAL A 364 -1.93 1.53 -3.29
C VAL A 364 -2.37 0.24 -3.97
N ILE A 365 -2.71 -0.80 -3.20
CA ILE A 365 -3.04 -2.12 -3.78
C ILE A 365 -4.50 -2.22 -4.24
N ARG A 366 -5.43 -1.50 -3.61
CA ARG A 366 -6.87 -1.71 -3.86
C ARG A 366 -7.51 -0.74 -4.85
N GLN A 367 -6.87 0.40 -5.13
CA GLN A 367 -7.53 1.50 -5.84
C GLN A 367 -6.68 2.23 -6.89
N GLY A 368 -5.39 1.92 -7.03
CA GLY A 368 -4.52 2.57 -8.03
C GLY A 368 -4.38 4.09 -7.86
N LYS A 369 -4.44 4.58 -6.61
CA LYS A 369 -4.42 6.02 -6.31
C LYS A 369 -3.03 6.62 -6.47
N THR A 370 -2.99 7.90 -6.79
CA THR A 370 -1.73 8.67 -6.81
C THR A 370 -1.48 9.25 -5.43
N VAL A 371 -0.30 9.05 -4.87
CA VAL A 371 0.06 9.59 -3.56
C VAL A 371 1.40 10.30 -3.63
N MET A 372 1.47 11.47 -3.01
CA MET A 372 2.67 12.26 -2.86
C MET A 372 2.91 12.52 -1.38
N ILE A 373 4.09 12.17 -0.89
CA ILE A 373 4.49 12.36 0.50
C ILE A 373 5.74 13.23 0.51
N VAL A 374 5.70 14.33 1.25
CA VAL A 374 6.88 15.12 1.59
C VAL A 374 7.42 14.65 2.93
N SER A 375 8.73 14.45 3.03
CA SER A 375 9.37 14.14 4.31
C SER A 375 10.81 14.63 4.39
N HIS A 376 11.24 14.95 5.60
CA HIS A 376 12.64 15.17 5.97
C HIS A 376 13.34 13.91 6.46
N HIS A 377 12.58 12.88 6.83
CA HIS A 377 13.08 11.66 7.45
C HIS A 377 12.69 10.43 6.63
N PRO A 378 13.18 10.30 5.37
CA PRO A 378 12.81 9.18 4.50
C PRO A 378 13.19 7.81 5.08
N HIS A 379 14.12 7.74 6.04
CA HIS A 379 14.50 6.52 6.74
C HIS A 379 13.35 5.95 7.59
N ASN A 380 12.42 6.78 8.08
CA ASN A 380 11.23 6.32 8.81
C ASN A 380 10.32 5.44 7.94
N TYR A 381 10.44 5.55 6.61
CA TYR A 381 9.70 4.74 5.65
C TYR A 381 10.44 3.45 5.25
N MET A 382 11.66 3.22 5.75
CA MET A 382 12.46 2.01 5.47
C MET A 382 12.28 0.91 6.53
N ALA A 383 11.85 1.27 7.74
CA ALA A 383 11.71 0.36 8.89
C ALA A 383 10.29 -0.21 9.03
N LEU A 384 9.54 -0.25 7.93
CA LEU A 384 8.09 -0.38 7.98
C LEU A 384 7.56 -1.78 8.31
N PHE A 385 8.40 -2.77 8.61
CA PHE A 385 7.94 -4.07 9.12
C PHE A 385 9.09 -4.75 9.89
N ASN A 386 9.14 -4.57 11.21
CA ASN A 386 10.08 -5.28 12.09
C ASN A 386 9.64 -6.72 12.42
N ASP A 387 8.55 -7.20 11.81
CA ASP A 387 8.15 -8.62 11.84
C ASP A 387 8.62 -9.30 10.54
N ASN A 388 9.91 -9.65 10.47
CA ASN A 388 10.57 -10.51 9.46
C ASN A 388 10.38 -10.21 7.96
N ARG A 389 9.70 -9.13 7.54
CA ARG A 389 9.54 -8.68 6.14
C ARG A 389 10.27 -7.36 5.93
N ARG A 390 11.36 -7.30 5.19
CA ARG A 390 12.00 -6.01 4.88
C ARG A 390 11.36 -5.37 3.64
N ILE A 391 10.22 -4.66 3.80
CA ILE A 391 9.70 -3.83 2.69
C ILE A 391 10.64 -2.65 2.51
N ARG A 392 11.26 -2.58 1.34
CA ARG A 392 12.24 -1.54 1.02
C ARG A 392 11.50 -0.29 0.53
N PHE A 393 12.20 0.84 0.60
CA PHE A 393 11.69 2.12 0.13
C PHE A 393 11.22 2.05 -1.34
N GLU A 394 11.97 1.32 -2.15
CA GLU A 394 11.73 1.04 -3.57
C GLU A 394 10.47 0.23 -3.83
N ASP A 395 10.03 -0.57 -2.85
CA ASP A 395 8.83 -1.40 -2.96
C ASP A 395 7.55 -0.57 -2.70
N ILE A 396 7.69 0.60 -2.06
CA ILE A 396 6.58 1.51 -1.73
C ILE A 396 6.52 2.68 -2.72
N PHE A 397 7.66 3.31 -2.98
CA PHE A 397 7.76 4.51 -3.80
C PHE A 397 8.29 4.14 -5.18
N ASN A 398 7.53 4.47 -6.21
CA ASN A 398 7.95 4.28 -7.61
C ASN A 398 8.56 5.56 -8.21
N LYS A 399 8.44 6.71 -7.52
CA LYS A 399 9.07 7.97 -7.91
C LYS A 399 9.63 8.72 -6.69
N LEU A 400 10.82 9.28 -6.87
CA LEU A 400 11.51 10.15 -5.92
C LEU A 400 11.76 11.51 -6.56
N ILE A 401 11.40 12.58 -5.85
CA ILE A 401 11.71 13.96 -6.20
C ILE A 401 12.64 14.53 -5.12
N VAL A 402 13.78 15.06 -5.54
CA VAL A 402 14.76 15.67 -4.64
C VAL A 402 14.82 17.16 -4.94
N LEU A 403 14.52 17.98 -3.93
CA LEU A 403 14.76 19.41 -3.97
C LEU A 403 16.08 19.76 -3.31
N ALA A 404 16.85 20.62 -3.96
CA ALA A 404 18.12 21.11 -3.46
C ALA A 404 18.19 22.64 -3.57
N GLN A 405 18.82 23.26 -2.59
CA GLN A 405 19.12 24.68 -2.65
C GLN A 405 20.31 24.91 -3.59
N ILE A 406 20.17 25.82 -4.55
CA ILE A 406 21.27 26.24 -5.42
C ILE A 406 22.10 27.29 -4.68
N ASP A 407 21.46 28.41 -4.33
CA ASP A 407 22.00 29.48 -3.49
C ASP A 407 20.83 30.34 -2.93
N GLU A 408 21.12 31.29 -2.05
CA GLU A 408 20.09 32.16 -1.43
C GLU A 408 19.33 33.06 -2.42
N ARG A 409 19.94 33.42 -3.56
CA ARG A 409 19.39 34.33 -4.57
C ARG A 409 18.54 33.56 -5.60
N GLN A 410 19.02 32.40 -6.04
CA GLN A 410 18.36 31.55 -7.03
C GLN A 410 17.32 30.62 -6.40
N GLY A 411 17.35 30.44 -5.08
CA GLY A 411 16.46 29.54 -4.36
C GLY A 411 16.81 28.08 -4.63
N SER A 412 15.80 27.22 -4.68
CA SER A 412 15.95 25.78 -4.86
C SER A 412 15.47 25.31 -6.24
N SER A 413 15.89 24.11 -6.64
CA SER A 413 15.40 23.45 -7.85
C SER A 413 15.33 21.95 -7.66
N ILE A 414 14.81 21.25 -8.66
CA ILE A 414 14.81 19.79 -8.69
C ILE A 414 16.23 19.32 -9.00
N ALA A 415 16.82 18.62 -8.05
CA ALA A 415 18.12 17.95 -8.20
C ALA A 415 17.98 16.50 -8.70
N TYR A 416 16.78 15.92 -8.63
CA TYR A 416 16.49 14.60 -9.18
C TYR A 416 14.97 14.37 -9.27
N CYS A 417 14.51 13.69 -10.32
CA CYS A 417 13.13 13.23 -10.45
C CYS A 417 13.09 11.94 -11.28
N GLY A 418 12.94 10.80 -10.62
CA GLY A 418 13.01 9.48 -11.26
C GLY A 418 12.67 8.35 -10.28
N THR A 419 13.03 7.11 -10.60
CA THR A 419 12.82 5.98 -9.68
C THR A 419 13.78 6.06 -8.49
N PRO A 420 13.42 5.53 -7.31
CA PRO A 420 14.37 5.50 -6.20
C PRO A 420 15.64 4.67 -6.50
N THR A 421 15.52 3.57 -7.25
CA THR A 421 16.65 2.74 -7.67
C THR A 421 17.71 3.54 -8.43
N HIS A 422 17.33 4.29 -9.47
CA HIS A 422 18.28 5.14 -10.20
C HIS A 422 18.79 6.32 -9.36
N ALA A 423 18.04 6.75 -8.34
CA ALA A 423 18.52 7.79 -7.43
C ALA A 423 19.72 7.29 -6.62
N ARG A 424 19.76 6.00 -6.26
CA ARG A 424 20.94 5.45 -5.57
C ARG A 424 22.20 5.60 -6.41
N GLU A 425 22.13 5.28 -7.69
CA GLU A 425 23.26 5.46 -8.61
C GLU A 425 23.61 6.93 -8.80
N PHE A 426 22.61 7.81 -9.00
CA PHE A 426 22.83 9.24 -9.21
C PHE A 426 23.47 9.94 -8.00
N PHE A 427 23.15 9.49 -6.78
CA PHE A 427 23.68 10.03 -5.53
C PHE A 427 24.71 9.10 -4.88
N ASP A 428 25.39 8.23 -5.64
CA ASP A 428 26.42 7.31 -5.16
C ASP A 428 26.11 6.65 -3.80
N LEU A 429 24.90 6.11 -3.65
CA LEU A 429 24.44 5.41 -2.47
C LEU A 429 24.71 3.91 -2.62
N LYS A 430 25.26 3.28 -1.57
CA LYS A 430 25.34 1.82 -1.48
C LYS A 430 23.95 1.22 -1.28
N THR A 431 23.79 -0.08 -1.55
CA THR A 431 22.50 -0.80 -1.44
C THR A 431 21.80 -0.61 -0.09
N ASN A 432 22.55 -0.55 1.00
CA ASN A 432 22.01 -0.41 2.35
C ASN A 432 22.04 1.04 2.88
N ASP A 433 22.53 2.00 2.10
CA ASP A 433 22.54 3.38 2.53
C ASP A 433 21.11 3.93 2.62
N PRO A 434 20.77 4.69 3.68
CA PRO A 434 19.45 5.28 3.80
C PRO A 434 19.30 6.46 2.84
N TYR A 435 18.09 6.65 2.30
CA TYR A 435 17.76 7.80 1.44
C TYR A 435 17.91 9.16 2.16
N SER A 436 18.02 9.19 3.49
CA SER A 436 18.34 10.40 4.25
C SER A 436 19.72 10.96 3.92
N ARG A 437 20.66 10.14 3.42
CA ARG A 437 21.95 10.63 2.92
C ARG A 437 21.79 11.57 1.73
N ILE A 438 20.77 11.38 0.89
CA ILE A 438 20.49 12.33 -0.21
C ILE A 438 20.17 13.71 0.36
N VAL A 439 19.34 13.77 1.40
CA VAL A 439 18.97 15.03 2.07
C VAL A 439 20.22 15.75 2.57
N TYR A 440 21.11 15.02 3.24
CA TYR A 440 22.38 15.55 3.75
C TYR A 440 23.29 16.07 2.62
N ARG A 441 23.38 15.35 1.50
CA ARG A 441 24.18 15.77 0.33
C ARG A 441 23.67 17.06 -0.33
N VAL A 442 22.35 17.21 -0.44
CA VAL A 442 21.72 18.33 -1.15
C VAL A 442 21.41 19.54 -0.26
N GLN A 443 21.64 19.44 1.04
CA GLN A 443 21.54 20.54 1.99
C GLN A 443 22.70 21.55 1.83
N SER A 444 22.47 22.76 2.33
CA SER A 444 23.48 23.83 2.38
C SER A 444 24.68 23.41 3.24
N ALA A 445 25.88 23.92 2.95
CA ALA A 445 27.12 23.49 3.61
C ALA A 445 27.15 23.64 5.16
N GLY A 446 26.27 24.48 5.73
CA GLY A 446 26.10 24.61 7.18
C GLY A 446 25.20 23.55 7.83
N GLU A 447 24.44 22.80 7.03
CA GLU A 447 23.49 21.76 7.48
C GLU A 447 23.75 20.39 6.82
N GLY A 448 24.66 20.32 5.84
CA GLY A 448 24.94 19.16 5.00
C GLY A 448 26.24 19.32 4.19
N GLU A 449 26.41 18.56 3.11
CA GLU A 449 27.64 18.61 2.29
C GLU A 449 27.73 19.85 1.39
N GLY A 450 26.63 20.58 1.19
CA GLY A 450 26.64 21.78 0.35
C GLY A 450 26.64 21.50 -1.15
N LEU A 451 26.35 20.28 -1.60
CA LEU A 451 26.42 19.87 -3.01
C LEU A 451 25.12 20.12 -3.79
N GLY A 452 24.16 20.86 -3.23
CA GLY A 452 22.85 21.10 -3.85
C GLY A 452 22.94 21.66 -5.27
N ALA A 453 23.76 22.70 -5.48
CA ALA A 453 23.99 23.29 -6.79
C ALA A 453 24.64 22.32 -7.79
N TYR A 454 25.57 21.47 -7.32
CA TYR A 454 26.22 20.44 -8.15
C TYR A 454 25.18 19.45 -8.69
N TYR A 455 24.35 18.87 -7.82
CA TYR A 455 23.34 17.90 -8.25
C TYR A 455 22.25 18.50 -9.13
N VAL A 456 21.85 19.76 -8.90
CA VAL A 456 20.92 20.48 -9.80
C VAL A 456 21.53 20.62 -11.20
N ASN A 457 22.79 21.03 -11.30
CA ASN A 457 23.47 21.18 -12.59
C ASN A 457 23.63 19.83 -13.30
N GLU A 458 24.06 18.81 -12.58
CA GLU A 458 24.24 17.46 -13.12
C GLU A 458 22.92 16.87 -13.64
N TRP A 459 21.83 17.04 -12.88
CA TRP A 459 20.50 16.62 -13.31
C TRP A 459 20.01 17.34 -14.57
N ASN A 460 20.25 18.65 -14.65
CA ASN A 460 19.88 19.43 -15.83
C ASN A 460 20.67 19.02 -17.08
N ARG A 461 21.94 18.62 -16.94
CA ARG A 461 22.73 18.10 -18.07
C ARG A 461 22.18 16.79 -18.60
N ARG A 462 21.80 15.85 -17.73
CA ARG A 462 21.27 14.53 -18.13
C ARG A 462 19.87 14.58 -18.76
N LYS A 463 19.16 15.71 -18.65
CA LYS A 463 17.85 15.95 -19.27
C LYS A 463 17.93 16.51 -20.69
N GLN A 464 19.09 17.05 -21.09
CA GLN A 464 19.39 17.51 -22.44
C GLN A 464 19.89 16.33 -23.26
#